data_AF-A0A2D8GLZ4-F1
#
_entry.id   AF-A0A2D8GLZ4-F1
#
_cell.length_a   1.000
_cell.length_b   1.000
_cell.length_c   1.000
_cell.angle_alpha   90.00
_cell.angle_beta   90.00
_cell.angle_gamma   90.00
#
_symmetry.space_group_name_H-M   'P 1'
#
loop_
_entity.id
_entity.type
_entity.pdbx_description
1 polymer ?
#
loop_
_entity_poly.entity_id
_entity_poly.type
_entity_poly.pdbx_seq_one_letter_code
_entity_poly.pdbx_strand_id
1 'polypeptide(L)'
;PKEYGKGRNVWYCMGYVLATGRAESVALHDCDITTYNKELLARLIYPVANPQFNYEFCKGFYARVANGKINGRVSRLLVSPLIQALKANLGQMDYLDYMDSFRYPLAGEFSFRRDVLNDIRIPSDWSLEVGVLSEMYRNYANNRLCQVDIADNYDHKHQSLSVNDESKGLSKMSIDIAKGLFRKLATQGVIFSQETFRSIKATYYRKALDVIENCHNDAVMNGLSLDVHEEEKAVEMFAQNIIKAGEIFTAIPMERPFLPSWNRVVSAIPDIYDQLIEAVDKDLKEFQLAKTTVRPLKRASR
;
A
#
# COMPACT_ATOMS: atom_id res chain seq x y z
N PRO A 1 -2.48 -18.73 4.31
CA PRO A 1 -2.39 -18.23 2.91
C PRO A 1 -1.28 -18.95 2.14
N LYS A 2 -1.50 -19.39 0.89
CA LYS A 2 -0.48 -20.15 0.11
C LYS A 2 0.57 -19.24 -0.55
N GLU A 3 0.17 -18.06 -0.99
CA GLU A 3 1.08 -17.11 -1.66
C GLU A 3 1.92 -16.33 -0.63
N TYR A 4 3.21 -16.18 -0.94
CA TYR A 4 4.12 -15.34 -0.15
C TYR A 4 4.04 -13.89 -0.62
N GLY A 5 3.98 -12.94 0.31
CA GLY A 5 3.90 -11.51 0.01
C GLY A 5 3.71 -10.63 1.24
N LYS A 6 3.81 -9.32 1.07
CA LYS A 6 3.63 -8.31 2.13
C LYS A 6 2.25 -8.47 2.79
N GLY A 7 1.21 -8.64 1.99
CA GLY A 7 -0.16 -8.83 2.46
C GLY A 7 -0.36 -10.05 3.36
N ARG A 8 0.33 -11.17 3.06
CA ARG A 8 0.33 -12.35 3.94
C ARG A 8 0.93 -12.05 5.31
N ASN A 9 2.06 -11.33 5.35
CA ASN A 9 2.72 -10.99 6.61
C ASN A 9 1.82 -10.11 7.48
N VAL A 10 1.28 -9.04 6.89
CA VAL A 10 0.30 -8.16 7.54
C VAL A 10 -0.90 -8.93 8.07
N TRP A 11 -1.45 -9.86 7.27
CA TRP A 11 -2.58 -10.67 7.67
C TRP A 11 -2.31 -11.52 8.92
N TYR A 12 -1.12 -12.12 9.05
CA TYR A 12 -0.72 -12.85 10.27
C TYR A 12 -0.56 -11.91 11.47
N CYS A 13 0.06 -10.73 11.29
CA CYS A 13 0.16 -9.73 12.36
C CYS A 13 -1.21 -9.33 12.89
N MET A 14 -2.19 -9.12 12.00
CA MET A 14 -3.57 -8.80 12.38
C MET A 14 -4.22 -9.93 13.17
N GLY A 15 -4.01 -11.17 12.74
CA GLY A 15 -4.49 -12.34 13.48
C GLY A 15 -3.93 -12.41 14.88
N TYR A 16 -2.64 -12.15 15.03
CA TYR A 16 -1.98 -12.20 16.33
C TYR A 16 -2.46 -11.08 17.26
N VAL A 17 -2.70 -9.87 16.71
CA VAL A 17 -3.33 -8.78 17.47
C VAL A 17 -4.73 -9.19 17.95
N LEU A 18 -5.55 -9.73 17.06
CA LEU A 18 -6.91 -10.17 17.39
C LEU A 18 -6.91 -11.30 18.43
N ALA A 19 -6.02 -12.29 18.26
CA ALA A 19 -5.88 -13.44 19.14
C ALA A 19 -5.46 -13.02 20.56
N THR A 20 -4.44 -12.17 20.67
CA THR A 20 -3.93 -11.74 21.98
C THR A 20 -4.86 -10.77 22.69
N GLY A 21 -5.63 -9.97 21.94
CA GLY A 21 -6.54 -8.98 22.48
C GLY A 21 -5.89 -7.88 23.33
N ARG A 22 -4.58 -7.66 23.17
CA ARG A 22 -3.77 -6.74 24.00
C ARG A 22 -3.67 -5.32 23.45
N ALA A 23 -4.14 -5.07 22.22
CA ALA A 23 -4.00 -3.78 21.55
C ALA A 23 -5.34 -3.28 21.01
N GLU A 24 -5.66 -2.03 21.31
CA GLU A 24 -6.84 -1.31 20.80
C GLU A 24 -6.56 -0.56 19.50
N SER A 25 -5.30 -0.21 19.26
CA SER A 25 -4.83 0.49 18.06
C SER A 25 -3.55 -0.13 17.57
N VAL A 26 -3.42 -0.22 16.26
CA VAL A 26 -2.28 -0.83 15.58
C VAL A 26 -1.78 0.13 14.52
N ALA A 27 -0.47 0.28 14.44
CA ALA A 27 0.20 0.98 13.35
C ALA A 27 1.04 -0.01 12.56
N LEU A 28 1.05 0.16 11.24
CA LEU A 28 1.94 -0.52 10.32
C LEU A 28 2.86 0.51 9.69
N HIS A 29 4.12 0.13 9.52
CA HIS A 29 5.13 0.88 8.81
C HIS A 29 6.11 -0.09 8.17
N ASP A 30 6.81 0.35 7.14
CA ASP A 30 7.82 -0.48 6.49
C ASP A 30 9.08 -0.63 7.36
N CYS A 31 9.71 -1.82 7.31
CA CYS A 31 10.89 -2.12 8.12
C CYS A 31 12.20 -1.60 7.50
N ASP A 32 12.16 -1.02 6.30
CA ASP A 32 13.32 -0.55 5.54
C ASP A 32 13.43 0.99 5.49
N ILE A 33 12.72 1.69 6.38
CA ILE A 33 12.81 3.14 6.57
C ILE A 33 14.21 3.49 7.08
N THR A 34 14.96 4.29 6.29
CA THR A 34 16.33 4.70 6.64
C THR A 34 16.36 5.97 7.49
N THR A 35 15.25 6.71 7.52
CA THR A 35 15.07 8.03 8.14
C THR A 35 14.18 7.98 9.39
N TYR A 36 14.09 6.82 10.03
CA TYR A 36 13.10 6.55 11.06
C TYR A 36 13.27 7.45 12.30
N ASN A 37 12.18 8.08 12.72
CA ASN A 37 12.06 8.85 13.96
C ASN A 37 10.84 8.33 14.75
N LYS A 38 10.93 8.25 16.08
CA LYS A 38 9.80 7.92 16.97
C LYS A 38 8.57 8.81 16.74
N GLU A 39 8.78 10.04 16.28
CA GLU A 39 7.71 10.97 15.94
C GLU A 39 6.84 10.48 14.76
N LEU A 40 7.42 9.76 13.80
CA LEU A 40 6.69 9.14 12.69
C LEU A 40 5.60 8.21 13.23
N LEU A 41 5.97 7.30 14.14
CA LEU A 41 5.03 6.39 14.79
C LEU A 41 4.00 7.16 15.62
N ALA A 42 4.45 8.12 16.43
CA ALA A 42 3.57 8.91 17.28
C ALA A 42 2.49 9.61 16.44
N ARG A 43 2.88 10.31 15.37
CA ARG A 43 1.96 11.00 14.44
C ARG A 43 1.02 10.02 13.74
N LEU A 44 1.52 8.87 13.32
CA LEU A 44 0.73 7.87 12.60
C LEU A 44 -0.35 7.22 13.47
N ILE A 45 -0.04 6.86 14.73
CA ILE A 45 -0.96 6.13 15.60
C ILE A 45 -1.89 7.05 16.39
N TYR A 46 -1.48 8.29 16.65
CA TYR A 46 -2.24 9.22 17.49
C TYR A 46 -3.71 9.41 17.07
N PRO A 47 -4.07 9.53 15.77
CA PRO A 47 -5.45 9.77 15.39
C PRO A 47 -6.42 8.64 15.77
N VAL A 48 -5.94 7.39 15.80
CA VAL A 48 -6.77 6.22 16.13
C VAL A 48 -6.68 5.86 17.62
N ALA A 49 -5.55 6.17 18.27
CA ALA A 49 -5.30 5.89 19.68
C ALA A 49 -5.87 6.96 20.63
N ASN A 50 -6.06 8.20 20.18
CA ASN A 50 -6.66 9.24 21.03
C ASN A 50 -8.17 8.97 21.22
N PRO A 51 -8.66 8.75 22.45
CA PRO A 51 -10.07 8.45 22.69
C PRO A 51 -11.03 9.62 22.39
N GLN A 52 -10.51 10.85 22.30
CA GLN A 52 -11.30 12.02 21.90
C GLN A 52 -11.55 12.08 20.39
N PHE A 53 -10.77 11.31 19.61
CA PHE A 53 -10.89 11.29 18.16
C PHE A 53 -11.77 10.13 17.73
N ASN A 54 -12.48 10.34 16.64
CA ASN A 54 -13.49 9.40 16.14
C ASN A 54 -13.03 8.73 14.83
N TYR A 55 -11.72 8.49 14.71
CA TYR A 55 -11.12 7.87 13.54
C TYR A 55 -10.91 6.37 13.74
N GLU A 56 -11.28 5.59 12.72
CA GLU A 56 -11.06 4.14 12.67
C GLU A 56 -9.78 3.81 11.90
N PHE A 57 -9.37 4.68 11.00
CA PHE A 57 -8.21 4.49 10.12
C PHE A 57 -7.50 5.82 9.87
N CYS A 58 -6.17 5.76 9.85
CA CYS A 58 -5.31 6.86 9.48
C CYS A 58 -4.28 6.41 8.45
N LYS A 59 -4.16 7.16 7.34
CA LYS A 59 -3.11 6.96 6.34
C LYS A 59 -1.99 7.97 6.55
N GLY A 60 -0.76 7.50 6.66
CA GLY A 60 0.41 8.36 6.68
C GLY A 60 0.69 8.92 5.28
N PHE A 61 1.10 10.18 5.21
CA PHE A 61 1.68 10.78 4.02
C PHE A 61 2.96 11.55 4.36
N TYR A 62 3.81 11.73 3.35
CA TYR A 62 5.14 12.32 3.51
C TYR A 62 5.72 12.67 2.15
N ALA A 63 6.57 13.71 2.08
CA ALA A 63 7.34 13.98 0.88
C ALA A 63 8.41 12.88 0.68
N ARG A 64 8.60 12.44 -0.58
CA ARG A 64 9.63 11.44 -0.93
C ARG A 64 10.77 12.11 -1.67
N VAL A 65 11.77 12.57 -0.92
CA VAL A 65 12.96 13.23 -1.48
C VAL A 65 14.21 12.53 -0.97
N ALA A 66 15.05 12.05 -1.86
CA ALA A 66 16.33 11.47 -1.46
C ALA A 66 17.41 11.80 -2.47
N ASN A 67 18.63 12.06 -2.00
CA ASN A 67 19.78 12.39 -2.84
C ASN A 67 19.51 13.55 -3.82
N GLY A 68 18.76 14.56 -3.39
CA GLY A 68 18.40 15.71 -4.22
C GLY A 68 17.45 15.37 -5.37
N LYS A 69 16.63 14.31 -5.25
CA LYS A 69 15.69 13.86 -6.28
C LYS A 69 14.31 13.56 -5.70
N ILE A 70 13.28 13.76 -6.52
CA ILE A 70 11.89 13.38 -6.20
C ILE A 70 11.68 11.90 -6.51
N ASN A 71 11.23 11.13 -5.52
CA ASN A 71 10.98 9.69 -5.63
C ASN A 71 9.47 9.36 -5.68
N GLY A 72 9.13 8.06 -5.66
CA GLY A 72 7.73 7.62 -5.62
C GLY A 72 7.03 7.53 -6.98
N ARG A 73 7.76 7.12 -8.03
CA ARG A 73 7.25 6.98 -9.42
C ARG A 73 5.89 6.28 -9.52
N VAL A 74 5.67 5.18 -8.82
CA VAL A 74 4.39 4.46 -8.91
C VAL A 74 3.24 5.30 -8.37
N SER A 75 3.44 6.06 -7.29
CA SER A 75 2.40 6.96 -6.78
C SER A 75 2.15 8.12 -7.75
N ARG A 76 3.22 8.81 -8.16
CA ARG A 76 3.15 10.03 -8.99
C ARG A 76 2.75 9.77 -10.43
N LEU A 77 3.37 8.78 -11.08
CA LEU A 77 3.30 8.55 -12.52
C LEU A 77 2.36 7.42 -12.91
N LEU A 78 2.01 6.49 -12.00
CA LEU A 78 1.03 5.44 -12.28
C LEU A 78 -0.32 5.77 -11.63
N VAL A 79 -0.38 5.79 -10.29
CA VAL A 79 -1.68 5.78 -9.57
C VAL A 79 -2.48 7.03 -9.83
N SER A 80 -1.94 8.23 -9.59
CA SER A 80 -2.70 9.46 -9.78
C SER A 80 -3.15 9.64 -11.23
N PRO A 81 -2.28 9.50 -12.27
CA PRO A 81 -2.72 9.61 -13.66
C PRO A 81 -3.71 8.52 -14.07
N LEU A 82 -3.60 7.30 -13.53
CA LEU A 82 -4.53 6.20 -13.82
C LEU A 82 -5.90 6.45 -13.21
N ILE A 83 -5.99 6.92 -11.97
CA ILE A 83 -7.27 7.33 -11.35
C ILE A 83 -7.92 8.44 -12.16
N GLN A 84 -7.15 9.45 -12.57
CA GLN A 84 -7.64 10.54 -13.42
C GLN A 84 -8.09 10.06 -14.80
N ALA A 85 -7.41 9.08 -15.39
CA ALA A 85 -7.82 8.45 -16.64
C ALA A 85 -9.11 7.65 -16.49
N LEU A 86 -9.25 6.90 -15.39
CA LEU A 86 -10.48 6.18 -15.06
C LEU A 86 -11.66 7.14 -14.87
N LYS A 87 -11.48 8.24 -14.14
CA LYS A 87 -12.51 9.30 -13.98
C LYS A 87 -12.94 9.88 -15.33
N ALA A 88 -11.99 10.14 -16.23
CA ALA A 88 -12.28 10.68 -17.55
C ALA A 88 -13.03 9.69 -18.47
N ASN A 89 -12.78 8.38 -18.32
CA ASN A 89 -13.39 7.35 -19.18
C ASN A 89 -14.71 6.77 -18.61
N LEU A 90 -14.84 6.71 -17.28
CA LEU A 90 -15.97 6.09 -16.59
C LEU A 90 -16.98 7.11 -16.03
N GLY A 91 -16.61 8.40 -16.04
CA GLY A 91 -17.39 9.46 -15.41
C GLY A 91 -17.08 9.60 -13.92
N GLN A 92 -17.88 10.42 -13.25
CA GLN A 92 -17.72 10.68 -11.82
C GLN A 92 -18.17 9.47 -11.01
N MET A 93 -17.30 8.99 -10.12
CA MET A 93 -17.57 7.89 -9.21
C MET A 93 -17.00 8.22 -7.83
N ASP A 94 -17.83 8.11 -6.80
CA ASP A 94 -17.44 8.41 -5.40
C ASP A 94 -16.20 7.62 -4.95
N TYR A 95 -16.07 6.38 -5.42
CA TYR A 95 -14.89 5.56 -5.13
C TYR A 95 -13.61 6.13 -5.76
N LEU A 96 -13.68 6.62 -7.00
CA LEU A 96 -12.51 7.22 -7.64
C LEU A 96 -12.17 8.56 -6.99
N ASP A 97 -13.17 9.36 -6.63
CA ASP A 97 -12.98 10.62 -5.89
C ASP A 97 -12.36 10.37 -4.50
N TYR A 98 -12.80 9.32 -3.81
CA TYR A 98 -12.20 8.86 -2.56
C TYR A 98 -10.73 8.48 -2.75
N MET A 99 -10.41 7.63 -3.73
CA MET A 99 -9.03 7.20 -3.98
C MET A 99 -8.10 8.36 -4.38
N ASP A 100 -8.63 9.32 -5.15
CA ASP A 100 -7.94 10.54 -5.61
C ASP A 100 -7.66 11.52 -4.45
N SER A 101 -8.44 11.45 -3.37
CA SER A 101 -8.26 12.32 -2.19
C SER A 101 -7.02 11.97 -1.35
N PHE A 102 -6.42 10.79 -1.56
CA PHE A 102 -5.22 10.38 -0.83
C PHE A 102 -3.96 10.95 -1.47
N ARG A 103 -3.15 11.65 -0.67
CA ARG A 103 -1.87 12.22 -1.17
C ARG A 103 -0.88 11.12 -1.56
N TYR A 104 -0.81 10.06 -0.76
CA TYR A 104 0.08 8.91 -0.96
C TYR A 104 -0.70 7.61 -0.75
N PRO A 105 -1.55 7.20 -1.71
CA PRO A 105 -2.39 6.00 -1.56
C PRO A 105 -1.56 4.73 -1.37
N LEU A 106 -0.33 4.71 -1.88
CA LEU A 106 0.62 3.60 -1.78
C LEU A 106 1.58 3.68 -0.57
N ALA A 107 1.42 4.63 0.34
CA ALA A 107 2.24 4.65 1.56
C ALA A 107 2.00 3.36 2.37
N GLY A 108 3.08 2.70 2.81
CA GLY A 108 3.02 1.52 3.67
C GLY A 108 2.55 1.84 5.09
N GLU A 109 2.57 3.12 5.44
CA GLU A 109 2.32 3.66 6.76
C GLU A 109 0.83 3.95 6.94
N PHE A 110 0.17 3.13 7.75
CA PHE A 110 -1.22 3.35 8.15
C PHE A 110 -1.48 2.78 9.54
N SER A 111 -2.47 3.31 10.22
CA SER A 111 -2.94 2.82 11.51
C SER A 111 -4.45 2.62 11.50
N PHE A 112 -4.93 1.76 12.38
CA PHE A 112 -6.35 1.52 12.56
C PHE A 112 -6.65 1.06 13.98
N ARG A 113 -7.93 1.20 14.36
CA ARG A 113 -8.45 0.56 15.56
C ARG A 113 -8.63 -0.94 15.36
N ARG A 114 -8.58 -1.68 16.46
CA ARG A 114 -8.73 -3.14 16.46
C ARG A 114 -9.97 -3.62 15.72
N ASP A 115 -11.09 -2.92 15.84
CA ASP A 115 -12.37 -3.33 15.25
C ASP A 115 -12.32 -3.45 13.71
N VAL A 116 -11.48 -2.64 13.06
CA VAL A 116 -11.22 -2.72 11.62
C VAL A 116 -10.68 -4.10 11.21
N LEU A 117 -9.91 -4.75 12.07
CA LEU A 117 -9.19 -5.99 11.74
C LEU A 117 -10.07 -7.22 11.55
N ASN A 118 -11.27 -7.23 12.15
CA ASN A 118 -12.14 -8.40 12.12
C ASN A 118 -12.68 -8.68 10.71
N ASP A 119 -13.04 -7.62 10.00
CA ASP A 119 -13.74 -7.68 8.71
C ASP A 119 -12.91 -7.25 7.50
N ILE A 120 -11.81 -6.53 7.72
CA ILE A 120 -10.95 -6.07 6.62
C ILE A 120 -10.42 -7.25 5.79
N ARG A 121 -10.56 -7.14 4.47
CA ARG A 121 -10.02 -8.10 3.51
C ARG A 121 -8.78 -7.54 2.87
N ILE A 122 -7.67 -8.24 3.05
CA ILE A 122 -6.36 -7.77 2.58
C ILE A 122 -5.90 -8.57 1.37
N PRO A 123 -5.49 -7.91 0.28
CA PRO A 123 -4.82 -8.57 -0.82
C PRO A 123 -3.50 -9.22 -0.37
N SER A 124 -3.14 -10.36 -0.96
CA SER A 124 -1.86 -11.03 -0.66
C SER A 124 -0.64 -10.35 -1.30
N ASP A 125 -0.85 -9.55 -2.33
CA ASP A 125 0.15 -9.01 -3.25
C ASP A 125 0.49 -7.52 -2.99
N TRP A 126 1.06 -6.84 -3.98
CA TRP A 126 1.42 -5.41 -3.94
C TRP A 126 0.22 -4.46 -4.04
N SER A 127 -0.99 -4.98 -4.21
CA SER A 127 -2.21 -4.18 -4.13
C SER A 127 -2.68 -3.98 -2.68
N LEU A 128 -1.93 -4.46 -1.67
CA LEU A 128 -2.24 -4.30 -0.24
C LEU A 128 -2.75 -2.90 0.09
N GLU A 129 -1.98 -1.86 -0.20
CA GLU A 129 -2.30 -0.49 0.21
C GLU A 129 -3.59 0.02 -0.47
N VAL A 130 -3.76 -0.26 -1.77
CA VAL A 130 -4.96 0.09 -2.53
C VAL A 130 -6.18 -0.72 -2.06
N GLY A 131 -5.98 -2.00 -1.75
CA GLY A 131 -7.01 -2.90 -1.25
C GLY A 131 -7.49 -2.51 0.14
N VAL A 132 -6.57 -2.12 1.03
CA VAL A 132 -6.91 -1.56 2.35
C VAL A 132 -7.77 -0.32 2.19
N LEU A 133 -7.36 0.65 1.36
CA LEU A 133 -8.16 1.85 1.10
C LEU A 133 -9.54 1.51 0.51
N SER A 134 -9.60 0.54 -0.39
CA SER A 134 -10.84 0.03 -0.99
C SER A 134 -11.80 -0.59 0.02
N GLU A 135 -11.27 -1.28 1.03
CA GLU A 135 -12.09 -1.85 2.12
C GLU A 135 -12.50 -0.78 3.12
N MET A 136 -11.66 0.23 3.38
CA MET A 136 -12.04 1.37 4.22
C MET A 136 -13.21 2.14 3.61
N TYR A 137 -13.16 2.42 2.30
CA TYR A 137 -14.28 3.01 1.55
C TYR A 137 -15.58 2.22 1.67
N ARG A 138 -15.47 0.88 1.72
CA ARG A 138 -16.64 0.00 1.77
C ARG A 138 -17.28 -0.04 3.14
N ASN A 139 -16.46 -0.05 4.20
CA ASN A 139 -16.89 -0.44 5.53
C ASN A 139 -17.06 0.75 6.47
N TYR A 140 -16.51 1.92 6.13
CA TYR A 140 -16.49 3.09 7.01
C TYR A 140 -16.89 4.36 6.28
N ALA A 141 -17.60 5.25 6.97
CA ALA A 141 -17.91 6.58 6.47
C ALA A 141 -16.65 7.46 6.40
N ASN A 142 -16.57 8.37 5.43
CA ASN A 142 -15.39 9.20 5.19
C ASN A 142 -14.93 10.01 6.42
N ASN A 143 -15.85 10.43 7.29
CA ASN A 143 -15.51 11.16 8.52
C ASN A 143 -14.83 10.30 9.60
N ARG A 144 -14.75 8.97 9.42
CA ARG A 144 -13.99 8.03 10.24
C ARG A 144 -12.57 7.80 9.73
N LEU A 145 -12.21 8.40 8.60
CA LEU A 145 -10.96 8.19 7.91
C LEU A 145 -10.16 9.50 7.90
N CYS A 146 -8.86 9.41 8.16
CA CYS A 146 -8.00 10.59 8.13
C CYS A 146 -6.66 10.29 7.47
N GLN A 147 -5.93 11.37 7.17
CA GLN A 147 -4.56 11.31 6.69
C GLN A 147 -3.70 12.25 7.53
N VAL A 148 -2.46 11.86 7.82
CA VAL A 148 -1.55 12.67 8.65
C VAL A 148 -0.16 12.75 8.02
N ASP A 149 0.45 13.93 8.11
CA ASP A 149 1.83 14.14 7.74
C ASP A 149 2.74 13.53 8.81
N ILE A 150 3.48 12.48 8.45
CA ILE A 150 4.27 11.70 9.41
C ILE A 150 5.77 12.01 9.35
N ALA A 151 6.26 12.68 8.30
CA ALA A 151 7.69 12.90 8.12
C ALA A 151 7.98 14.05 7.14
N ASP A 152 8.89 14.94 7.55
CA ASP A 152 9.42 16.02 6.71
C ASP A 152 10.21 15.44 5.52
N ASN A 153 11.02 14.41 5.79
CA ASN A 153 11.74 13.66 4.77
C ASN A 153 11.62 12.16 5.03
N TYR A 154 11.18 11.42 4.01
CA TYR A 154 11.01 9.99 4.05
C TYR A 154 11.84 9.31 2.96
N ASP A 155 12.75 8.44 3.40
CA ASP A 155 13.54 7.57 2.51
C ASP A 155 13.55 6.11 2.99
N HIS A 156 13.64 5.21 2.03
CA HIS A 156 13.55 3.75 2.17
C HIS A 156 14.31 3.06 1.03
N LYS A 157 14.31 1.72 0.98
CA LYS A 157 15.03 1.00 -0.08
C LYS A 157 14.37 1.22 -1.45
N HIS A 158 15.15 1.69 -2.43
CA HIS A 158 14.64 1.91 -3.79
C HIS A 158 14.61 0.61 -4.60
N GLN A 159 13.52 0.41 -5.34
CA GLN A 159 13.33 -0.73 -6.25
C GLN A 159 13.73 -0.36 -7.67
N SER A 160 14.27 -1.32 -8.43
CA SER A 160 14.55 -1.14 -9.85
C SER A 160 13.27 -1.04 -10.68
N LEU A 161 13.32 -0.31 -11.78
CA LEU A 161 12.21 -0.17 -12.72
C LEU A 161 11.78 -1.53 -13.28
N SER A 162 12.75 -2.42 -13.57
CA SER A 162 12.55 -3.77 -14.09
C SER A 162 11.79 -3.80 -15.43
N VAL A 163 12.20 -2.95 -16.38
CA VAL A 163 11.59 -2.82 -17.72
C VAL A 163 11.51 -4.15 -18.48
N ASN A 164 12.54 -4.99 -18.35
CA ASN A 164 12.64 -6.26 -19.06
C ASN A 164 12.14 -7.47 -18.27
N ASP A 165 11.60 -7.27 -17.06
CA ASP A 165 11.12 -8.36 -16.20
C ASP A 165 9.84 -7.95 -15.46
N GLU A 166 8.71 -8.27 -16.06
CA GLU A 166 7.36 -8.04 -15.52
C GLU A 166 7.10 -8.74 -14.18
N SER A 167 7.95 -9.70 -13.77
CA SER A 167 7.80 -10.42 -12.50
C SER A 167 8.47 -9.72 -11.32
N LYS A 168 9.17 -8.60 -11.54
CA LYS A 168 9.97 -7.91 -10.52
C LYS A 168 9.75 -6.41 -10.50
N GLY A 169 10.22 -5.79 -9.40
CA GLY A 169 10.36 -4.34 -9.27
C GLY A 169 9.06 -3.56 -9.51
N LEU A 170 9.19 -2.39 -10.11
CA LEU A 170 8.05 -1.49 -10.37
C LEU A 170 7.11 -2.02 -11.46
N SER A 171 7.61 -2.84 -12.39
CA SER A 171 6.77 -3.44 -13.43
C SER A 171 5.68 -4.34 -12.83
N LYS A 172 6.07 -5.34 -12.02
CA LYS A 172 5.10 -6.20 -11.31
C LYS A 172 4.12 -5.39 -10.45
N MET A 173 4.66 -4.45 -9.66
CA MET A 173 3.86 -3.61 -8.77
C MET A 173 2.77 -2.85 -9.54
N SER A 174 3.10 -2.31 -10.72
CA SER A 174 2.14 -1.57 -11.53
C SER A 174 1.01 -2.44 -12.10
N ILE A 175 1.32 -3.69 -12.50
CA ILE A 175 0.33 -4.66 -12.97
C ILE A 175 -0.61 -5.03 -11.82
N ASP A 176 -0.06 -5.36 -10.64
CA ASP A 176 -0.85 -5.75 -9.46
C ASP A 176 -1.79 -4.62 -9.00
N ILE A 177 -1.29 -3.37 -8.97
CA ILE A 177 -2.10 -2.19 -8.62
C ILE A 177 -3.23 -1.96 -9.63
N ALA A 178 -2.91 -1.97 -10.93
CA ALA A 178 -3.93 -1.75 -11.97
C ALA A 178 -5.00 -2.85 -11.93
N LYS A 179 -4.59 -4.13 -11.79
CA LYS A 179 -5.52 -5.26 -11.57
C LYS A 179 -6.41 -5.02 -10.34
N GLY A 180 -5.83 -4.58 -9.23
CA GLY A 180 -6.56 -4.28 -8.00
C GLY A 180 -7.65 -3.23 -8.21
N LEU A 181 -7.34 -2.13 -8.90
CA LEU A 181 -8.30 -1.08 -9.23
C LEU A 181 -9.41 -1.59 -10.16
N PHE A 182 -9.07 -2.30 -11.24
CA PHE A 182 -10.07 -2.83 -12.17
C PHE A 182 -11.02 -3.82 -11.50
N ARG A 183 -10.49 -4.69 -10.63
CA ARG A 183 -11.30 -5.61 -9.82
C ARG A 183 -12.26 -4.87 -8.91
N LYS A 184 -11.79 -3.86 -8.20
CA LYS A 184 -12.64 -3.08 -7.30
C LYS A 184 -13.77 -2.38 -8.06
N LEU A 185 -13.44 -1.75 -9.19
CA LEU A 185 -14.44 -1.10 -10.06
C LEU A 185 -15.44 -2.11 -10.62
N ALA A 186 -14.99 -3.31 -11.02
CA ALA A 186 -15.89 -4.36 -11.49
C ALA A 186 -16.86 -4.84 -10.40
N THR A 187 -16.42 -4.91 -9.13
CA THR A 187 -17.34 -5.20 -8.01
C THR A 187 -18.38 -4.09 -7.76
N GLN A 188 -18.19 -2.91 -8.35
CA GLN A 188 -19.14 -1.79 -8.34
C GLN A 188 -19.97 -1.71 -9.64
N GLY A 189 -19.89 -2.72 -10.51
CA GLY A 189 -20.69 -2.80 -11.73
C GLY A 189 -20.03 -2.22 -12.98
N VAL A 190 -18.77 -1.78 -12.90
CA VAL A 190 -18.04 -1.32 -14.10
C VAL A 190 -17.71 -2.50 -15.00
N ILE A 191 -18.09 -2.40 -16.27
CA ILE A 191 -17.77 -3.39 -17.29
C ILE A 191 -16.53 -2.90 -18.05
N PHE A 192 -15.50 -3.74 -18.12
CA PHE A 192 -14.30 -3.47 -18.90
C PHE A 192 -14.26 -4.34 -20.15
N SER A 193 -13.94 -3.74 -21.29
CA SER A 193 -13.57 -4.43 -22.53
C SER A 193 -12.13 -4.09 -22.94
N GLN A 194 -11.62 -4.77 -23.96
CA GLN A 194 -10.30 -4.43 -24.51
C GLN A 194 -10.24 -2.99 -25.02
N GLU A 195 -11.33 -2.50 -25.60
CA GLU A 195 -11.48 -1.11 -26.06
C GLU A 195 -11.43 -0.14 -24.88
N THR A 196 -12.11 -0.46 -23.76
CA THR A 196 -12.04 0.36 -22.53
C THR A 196 -10.60 0.49 -22.05
N PHE A 197 -9.84 -0.62 -22.00
CA PHE A 197 -8.44 -0.58 -21.57
C PHE A 197 -7.55 0.22 -22.53
N ARG A 198 -7.78 0.13 -23.85
CA ARG A 198 -7.05 0.96 -24.84
C ARG A 198 -7.33 2.45 -24.63
N SER A 199 -8.58 2.84 -24.39
CA SER A 199 -8.95 4.23 -24.11
C SER A 199 -8.34 4.72 -22.80
N ILE A 200 -8.44 3.93 -21.72
CA ILE A 200 -7.81 4.26 -20.43
C ILE A 200 -6.31 4.43 -20.59
N LYS A 201 -5.61 3.53 -21.30
CA LYS A 201 -4.17 3.63 -21.56
C LYS A 201 -3.81 4.90 -22.31
N ALA A 202 -4.58 5.29 -23.32
CA ALA A 202 -4.33 6.52 -24.08
C ALA A 202 -4.50 7.77 -23.21
N THR A 203 -5.59 7.84 -22.43
CA THR A 203 -5.84 8.96 -21.50
C THR A 203 -4.79 9.01 -20.38
N TYR A 204 -4.44 7.85 -19.81
CA TYR A 204 -3.38 7.69 -18.82
C TYR A 204 -2.06 8.26 -19.33
N TYR A 205 -1.64 7.83 -20.52
CA TYR A 205 -0.36 8.21 -21.09
C TYR A 205 -0.23 9.73 -21.21
N ARG A 206 -1.27 10.40 -21.74
CA ARG A 206 -1.28 11.87 -21.85
C ARG A 206 -1.17 12.55 -20.48
N LYS A 207 -2.00 12.12 -19.51
CA LYS A 207 -2.00 12.69 -18.15
C LYS A 207 -0.68 12.45 -17.42
N ALA A 208 -0.05 11.30 -17.63
CA ALA A 208 1.21 10.97 -16.98
C ALA A 208 2.37 11.83 -17.51
N LEU A 209 2.39 12.12 -18.82
CA LEU A 209 3.34 13.07 -19.41
C LEU A 209 3.17 14.48 -18.83
N ASP A 210 1.93 14.95 -18.68
CA ASP A 210 1.66 16.26 -18.06
C ASP A 210 2.15 16.31 -16.59
N VAL A 211 2.06 15.19 -15.86
CA VAL A 211 2.59 15.09 -14.49
C VAL A 211 4.12 15.15 -14.46
N ILE A 212 4.83 14.63 -15.47
CA ILE A 212 6.30 14.72 -15.53
C ILE A 212 6.72 16.18 -15.60
N GLU A 213 6.09 16.99 -16.44
CA GLU A 213 6.38 18.42 -16.56
C GLU A 213 6.15 19.14 -15.23
N ASN A 214 5.02 18.87 -14.56
CA ASN A 214 4.72 19.45 -13.24
C ASN A 214 5.76 19.02 -12.19
N CYS A 215 6.15 17.74 -12.16
CA CYS A 215 7.18 17.24 -11.25
C CYS A 215 8.55 17.86 -11.55
N HIS A 216 8.87 18.11 -12.82
CA HIS A 216 10.13 18.74 -13.21
C HIS A 216 10.19 20.18 -12.71
N ASN A 217 9.13 20.96 -12.95
CA ASN A 217 9.04 22.34 -12.49
C ASN A 217 9.07 22.43 -10.94
N ASP A 218 8.38 21.53 -10.25
CA ASP A 218 8.43 21.42 -8.79
C ASP A 218 9.84 21.05 -8.29
N ALA A 219 10.53 20.11 -8.97
CA ALA A 219 11.91 19.77 -8.64
C ALA A 219 12.83 20.98 -8.77
N VAL A 220 12.76 21.70 -9.89
CA VAL A 220 13.59 22.90 -10.15
C VAL A 220 13.34 23.97 -9.09
N MET A 221 12.07 24.24 -8.75
CA MET A 221 11.71 25.24 -7.74
C MET A 221 12.27 24.90 -6.35
N ASN A 222 12.33 23.61 -6.00
CA ASN A 222 12.83 23.13 -4.71
C ASN A 222 14.34 22.80 -4.71
N GLY A 223 15.08 23.15 -5.77
CA GLY A 223 16.52 22.85 -5.87
C GLY A 223 16.84 21.36 -6.01
N LEU A 224 15.88 20.57 -6.49
CA LEU A 224 16.00 19.13 -6.76
C LEU A 224 16.26 18.87 -8.25
N SER A 225 16.73 17.67 -8.55
CA SER A 225 16.92 17.18 -9.91
C SER A 225 15.89 16.10 -10.25
N LEU A 226 15.42 16.10 -11.51
CA LEU A 226 14.53 15.09 -12.06
C LEU A 226 15.00 14.73 -13.47
N ASP A 227 15.23 13.44 -13.71
CA ASP A 227 15.59 12.92 -15.02
C ASP A 227 14.32 12.64 -15.83
N VAL A 228 13.93 13.58 -16.68
CA VAL A 228 12.71 13.51 -17.49
C VAL A 228 12.69 12.25 -18.38
N HIS A 229 13.82 11.88 -18.96
CA HIS A 229 13.93 10.70 -19.83
C HIS A 229 13.62 9.41 -19.07
N GLU A 230 14.17 9.27 -17.87
CA GLU A 230 13.89 8.10 -17.02
C GLU A 230 12.45 8.08 -16.48
N GLU A 231 11.84 9.24 -16.24
CA GLU A 231 10.42 9.30 -15.90
C GLU A 231 9.52 8.92 -17.10
N GLU A 232 9.84 9.35 -18.33
CA GLU A 232 9.11 9.00 -19.55
C GLU A 232 9.18 7.49 -19.83
N LYS A 233 10.37 6.88 -19.74
CA LYS A 233 10.52 5.41 -19.84
C LYS A 233 9.66 4.67 -18.83
N ALA A 234 9.55 5.18 -17.61
CA ALA A 234 8.69 4.58 -16.60
C ALA A 234 7.20 4.68 -16.98
N VAL A 235 6.76 5.82 -17.53
CA VAL A 235 5.39 6.00 -18.03
C VAL A 235 5.08 5.09 -19.21
N GLU A 236 6.01 4.91 -20.15
CA GLU A 236 5.86 3.97 -21.27
C GLU A 236 5.64 2.54 -20.77
N MET A 237 6.48 2.09 -19.83
CA MET A 237 6.34 0.78 -19.19
C MET A 237 5.01 0.64 -18.46
N PHE A 238 4.61 1.64 -17.66
CA PHE A 238 3.34 1.63 -16.95
C PHE A 238 2.13 1.59 -17.90
N ALA A 239 2.20 2.29 -19.04
CA ALA A 239 1.16 2.25 -20.06
C ALA A 239 0.98 0.84 -20.65
N GLN A 240 2.08 0.13 -20.90
CA GLN A 240 2.03 -1.28 -21.33
C GLN A 240 1.43 -2.18 -20.23
N ASN A 241 1.85 -1.97 -18.98
CA ASN A 241 1.39 -2.74 -17.84
C ASN A 241 -0.10 -2.54 -17.53
N ILE A 242 -0.67 -1.38 -17.82
CA ILE A 242 -2.12 -1.13 -17.74
C ILE A 242 -2.90 -2.03 -18.70
N ILE A 243 -2.45 -2.15 -19.95
CA ILE A 243 -3.07 -3.06 -20.93
C ILE A 243 -2.92 -4.51 -20.46
N LYS A 244 -1.72 -4.88 -20.02
CA LYS A 244 -1.43 -6.23 -19.52
C LYS A 244 -2.31 -6.61 -18.33
N ALA A 245 -2.49 -5.69 -17.38
CA ALA A 245 -3.38 -5.86 -16.25
C ALA A 245 -4.84 -6.09 -16.70
N GLY A 246 -5.31 -5.37 -17.72
CA GLY A 246 -6.62 -5.55 -18.31
C GLY A 246 -6.80 -6.91 -19.01
N GLU A 247 -5.78 -7.38 -19.73
CA GLU A 247 -5.76 -8.70 -20.35
C GLU A 247 -5.84 -9.81 -19.29
N ILE A 248 -5.02 -9.73 -18.24
CA ILE A 248 -5.02 -10.70 -17.13
C ILE A 248 -6.36 -10.68 -16.40
N PHE A 249 -6.91 -9.49 -16.12
CA PHE A 249 -8.21 -9.32 -15.49
C PHE A 249 -9.31 -10.02 -16.29
N THR A 250 -9.30 -9.86 -17.62
CA THR A 250 -10.30 -10.45 -18.52
C THR A 250 -10.13 -11.97 -18.62
N ALA A 251 -8.89 -12.47 -18.63
CA ALA A 251 -8.59 -13.89 -18.77
C ALA A 251 -8.86 -14.71 -17.49
N ILE A 252 -8.74 -14.10 -16.30
CA ILE A 252 -8.84 -14.80 -15.01
C ILE A 252 -9.91 -14.15 -14.10
N PRO A 253 -11.21 -14.26 -14.43
CA PRO A 253 -12.28 -13.58 -13.70
C PRO A 253 -12.52 -14.13 -12.28
N MET A 254 -12.07 -15.36 -11.99
CA MET A 254 -12.34 -16.07 -10.73
C MET A 254 -11.19 -15.97 -9.70
N GLU A 255 -10.11 -15.25 -10.00
CA GLU A 255 -8.98 -15.12 -9.08
C GLU A 255 -9.46 -14.45 -7.78
N ARG A 256 -9.31 -15.13 -6.63
CA ARG A 256 -9.66 -14.58 -5.32
C ARG A 256 -8.49 -13.72 -4.82
N PRO A 257 -8.57 -12.39 -4.92
CA PRO A 257 -7.40 -11.54 -4.65
C PRO A 257 -7.18 -11.36 -3.14
N PHE A 258 -8.22 -11.58 -2.35
CA PHE A 258 -8.22 -11.28 -0.93
C PHE A 258 -8.02 -12.53 -0.08
N LEU A 259 -7.17 -12.37 0.93
CA LEU A 259 -7.11 -13.28 2.05
C LEU A 259 -8.46 -13.27 2.78
N PRO A 260 -8.89 -14.42 3.35
CA PRO A 260 -10.12 -14.46 4.13
C PRO A 260 -10.01 -13.51 5.33
N SER A 261 -11.11 -12.82 5.67
CA SER A 261 -11.18 -12.05 6.90
C SER A 261 -11.01 -12.96 8.11
N TRP A 262 -10.54 -12.42 9.23
CA TRP A 262 -10.36 -13.20 10.45
C TRP A 262 -11.69 -13.74 10.99
N ASN A 263 -12.79 -13.00 10.84
CA ASN A 263 -14.14 -13.53 11.12
C ASN A 263 -14.44 -14.82 10.35
N ARG A 264 -14.09 -14.88 9.07
CA ARG A 264 -14.27 -16.09 8.25
C ARG A 264 -13.36 -17.24 8.70
N VAL A 265 -12.13 -16.93 9.13
CA VAL A 265 -11.17 -17.95 9.57
C VAL A 265 -11.60 -18.55 10.91
N VAL A 266 -11.98 -17.72 11.89
CA VAL A 266 -12.50 -18.17 13.19
C VAL A 266 -13.75 -19.01 13.01
N SER A 267 -14.67 -18.60 12.12
CA SER A 267 -15.86 -19.41 11.82
C SER A 267 -15.53 -20.79 11.25
N ALA A 268 -14.39 -20.97 10.57
CA ALA A 268 -13.98 -22.24 10.00
C ALA A 268 -13.07 -23.06 10.93
N ILE A 269 -12.29 -22.39 11.78
CA ILE A 269 -11.32 -22.96 12.72
C ILE A 269 -11.46 -22.21 14.06
N PRO A 270 -12.37 -22.64 14.96
CA PRO A 270 -12.70 -21.88 16.16
C PRO A 270 -11.55 -21.65 17.15
N ASP A 271 -10.58 -22.57 17.19
CA ASP A 271 -9.41 -22.54 18.08
C ASP A 271 -8.16 -21.89 17.45
N ILE A 272 -8.30 -21.26 16.27
CA ILE A 272 -7.16 -20.70 15.52
C ILE A 272 -6.37 -19.64 16.30
N TYR A 273 -7.02 -18.89 17.17
CA TYR A 273 -6.35 -17.87 17.97
C TYR A 273 -5.42 -18.47 19.01
N ASP A 274 -5.84 -19.54 19.69
CA ASP A 274 -5.00 -20.26 20.63
C ASP A 274 -3.80 -20.89 19.91
N GLN A 275 -4.05 -21.52 18.76
CA GLN A 275 -2.98 -22.07 17.91
C GLN A 275 -1.98 -21.00 17.47
N LEU A 276 -2.46 -19.79 17.13
CA LEU A 276 -1.61 -18.70 16.68
C LEU A 276 -0.74 -18.14 17.82
N ILE A 277 -1.31 -18.00 19.02
CA ILE A 277 -0.56 -17.60 20.21
C ILE A 277 0.51 -18.65 20.53
N GLU A 278 0.14 -19.93 20.55
CA GLU A 278 1.07 -21.02 20.82
C GLU A 278 2.21 -21.07 19.79
N ALA A 279 1.91 -20.87 18.51
CA ALA A 279 2.91 -20.84 17.44
C ALA A 279 3.92 -19.70 17.63
N VAL A 280 3.45 -18.49 17.97
CA VAL A 280 4.33 -17.34 18.22
C VAL A 280 5.14 -17.55 19.50
N ASP A 281 4.56 -18.11 20.55
CA ASP A 281 5.27 -18.40 21.80
C ASP A 281 6.37 -19.47 21.59
N LYS A 282 6.13 -20.46 20.74
CA LYS A 282 7.15 -21.45 20.33
C LYS A 282 8.28 -20.80 19.54
N ASP A 283 7.96 -19.97 18.56
CA ASP A 283 8.94 -19.22 17.76
C ASP A 283 9.80 -18.30 18.64
N LEU A 284 9.17 -17.57 19.57
CA LEU A 284 9.86 -16.75 20.56
C LEU A 284 10.82 -17.58 21.42
N LYS A 285 10.40 -18.74 21.92
CA LYS A 285 11.27 -19.64 22.71
C LYS A 285 12.46 -20.13 21.90
N GLU A 286 12.25 -20.54 20.65
CA GLU A 286 13.30 -21.02 19.75
C GLU A 286 14.34 -19.94 19.45
N PHE A 287 13.91 -18.72 19.12
CA PHE A 287 14.78 -17.65 18.64
C PHE A 287 15.23 -16.63 19.70
N GLN A 288 14.56 -16.50 20.86
CA GLN A 288 15.07 -15.68 21.97
C GLN A 288 16.24 -16.35 22.70
N LEU A 289 16.20 -17.67 22.91
CA LEU A 289 17.30 -18.39 23.58
C LEU A 289 18.59 -18.42 22.75
N ALA A 290 18.49 -18.32 21.42
CA ALA A 290 19.65 -18.24 20.53
C ALA A 290 20.41 -16.89 20.60
N LYS A 291 19.80 -15.83 21.14
CA LYS A 291 20.39 -14.47 21.20
C LYS A 291 21.01 -14.10 22.55
N THR A 292 20.87 -14.91 23.59
CA THR A 292 21.51 -14.62 24.90
C THR A 292 23.02 -14.89 24.91
N THR A 293 23.58 -15.42 23.82
CA THR A 293 25.03 -15.64 23.62
C THR A 293 25.73 -14.49 22.88
N VAL A 294 25.24 -13.25 23.00
CA VAL A 294 25.96 -12.07 22.49
C VAL A 294 27.01 -11.64 23.51
N ARG A 295 28.29 -11.73 23.11
CA ARG A 295 29.49 -11.34 23.88
C ARG A 295 29.30 -9.98 24.58
N PRO A 296 29.76 -9.84 25.84
CA PRO A 296 29.74 -8.55 26.51
C PRO A 296 30.57 -7.54 25.71
N LEU A 297 29.97 -6.39 25.41
CA LEU A 297 30.66 -5.22 24.87
C LEU A 297 31.85 -4.90 25.79
N LYS A 298 33.08 -5.05 25.27
CA LYS A 298 34.27 -4.54 25.95
C LYS A 298 34.08 -3.04 26.15
N ARG A 299 33.93 -2.61 27.40
CA ARG A 299 34.02 -1.19 27.78
C ARG A 299 35.35 -0.65 27.26
N ALA A 300 35.30 0.43 26.49
CA ALA A 300 36.49 1.22 26.20
C ALA A 300 37.05 1.75 27.53
N SER A 301 38.33 1.48 27.77
CA SER A 301 39.08 2.12 28.86
C SER A 301 39.18 3.62 28.59
N ARG A 302 39.00 4.40 29.65
CA ARG A 302 39.15 5.87 29.68
C ARG A 302 40.51 6.32 29.18
#